data_AF-A0A951SY29-F1
#
_entry.id   AF-A0A951SY29-F1
#
_cell.length_a   1.000
_cell.length_b   1.000
_cell.length_c   1.000
_cell.angle_alpha   90.00
_cell.angle_beta   90.00
_cell.angle_gamma   90.00
#
_symmetry.space_group_name_H-M   'P 1'
#
loop_
_entity.id
_entity.type
_entity.pdbx_description
1 polymer ?
#
loop_
_entity_poly.entity_id
_entity_poly.type
_entity_poly.pdbx_seq_one_letter_code
_entity_poly.pdbx_strand_id
1 'polypeptide(L)'
;MLVRQPNTLGIYIHYPYCLQKCHYCDFFSEPISNRTEDFNDSFVESIQSEFISRYNDFSHIEVVDSIFFGGGTASLLSTKHIHNLIDFFRQ
;
A
#
# COMPACT_ATOMS: atom_id res chain seq x y z
N MET A 1 17.87 -28.11 17.62
CA MET A 1 16.46 -28.10 17.17
C MET A 1 16.31 -26.88 16.29
N LEU A 2 16.21 -27.02 14.97
CA LEU A 2 16.06 -25.88 14.05
C LEU A 2 14.56 -25.59 13.94
N VAL A 3 14.14 -24.40 14.40
CA VAL A 3 12.77 -23.92 14.21
C VAL A 3 12.66 -23.44 12.76
N ARG A 4 11.75 -24.02 11.98
CA ARG A 4 11.47 -23.54 10.62
C ARG A 4 10.83 -22.16 10.72
N GLN A 5 11.43 -21.16 10.07
CA GLN A 5 10.80 -19.85 9.91
C GLN A 5 9.80 -19.90 8.75
N PRO A 6 8.65 -19.21 8.87
CA PRO A 6 7.71 -19.12 7.77
C PRO A 6 8.30 -18.33 6.61
N ASN A 7 7.87 -18.62 5.39
CA ASN A 7 8.20 -17.79 4.23
C ASN A 7 7.35 -16.51 4.29
N THR A 8 7.98 -15.37 4.54
CA THR A 8 7.26 -14.10 4.74
C THR A 8 7.38 -13.16 3.54
N LEU A 9 6.37 -12.29 3.38
CA LEU A 9 6.33 -11.23 2.39
C LEU A 9 6.15 -9.88 3.07
N GLY A 10 7.07 -8.96 2.76
CA GLY A 10 6.91 -7.54 3.08
C GLY A 10 6.30 -6.79 1.89
N ILE A 11 5.29 -5.97 2.14
CA ILE A 11 4.61 -5.16 1.12
C ILE A 11 4.98 -3.68 1.30
N TYR A 12 5.50 -3.05 0.25
CA TYR A 12 5.64 -1.60 0.17
C TYR A 12 4.53 -1.03 -0.71
N ILE A 13 3.70 -0.14 -0.17
CA ILE A 13 2.65 0.57 -0.91
C ILE A 13 3.09 2.01 -1.13
N HIS A 14 3.30 2.36 -2.38
CA HIS A 14 3.58 3.73 -2.80
C HIS A 14 2.26 4.50 -2.97
N TYR A 15 2.01 5.48 -2.10
CA TYR A 15 0.91 6.43 -2.24
C TYR A 15 1.42 7.68 -2.98
N PRO A 16 1.00 7.92 -4.23
CA PRO A 16 1.64 8.93 -5.08
C PRO A 16 1.11 10.35 -4.84
N TYR A 17 0.26 10.62 -3.84
CA TYR A 17 -0.38 11.93 -3.71
C TYR A 17 0.18 12.77 -2.54
N CYS A 18 0.26 14.08 -2.74
CA CYS A 18 0.56 15.08 -1.72
C CYS A 18 -0.47 16.22 -1.74
N LEU A 19 -0.63 16.96 -0.64
CA LEU A 19 -1.40 18.22 -0.67
C LEU A 19 -0.75 19.28 -1.57
N GLN A 20 0.59 19.27 -1.61
CA GLN A 20 1.40 20.12 -2.47
C GLN A 20 2.74 19.43 -2.74
N LYS A 21 3.32 19.67 -3.91
CA LYS A 21 4.66 19.18 -4.25
C LYS A 21 5.71 20.14 -3.68
N CYS A 22 6.52 19.67 -2.71
CA CYS A 22 7.61 20.48 -2.17
C CYS A 22 8.72 20.65 -3.22
N HIS A 23 9.34 21.83 -3.27
CA HIS A 23 10.43 22.13 -4.23
C HIS A 23 11.66 21.22 -4.11
N TYR A 24 11.87 20.61 -2.94
CA TYR A 24 12.99 19.70 -2.67
C TYR A 24 12.59 18.21 -2.81
N CYS A 25 11.34 17.90 -3.17
CA CYS A 25 10.84 16.53 -3.13
C CYS A 25 11.22 15.77 -4.42
N ASP A 26 12.18 14.85 -4.30
CA ASP A 26 12.62 13.97 -5.40
C ASP A 26 11.83 12.65 -5.50
N PHE A 27 10.93 12.36 -4.56
CA PHE A 27 10.04 11.21 -4.66
C PHE A 27 9.03 11.43 -5.78
N PHE A 28 8.61 10.36 -6.47
CA PHE A 28 7.44 10.46 -7.34
C PHE A 28 6.22 10.81 -6.48
N SER A 29 5.60 11.95 -6.77
CA SER A 29 4.33 12.36 -6.15
C SER A 29 3.67 13.49 -6.92
N GLU A 30 2.35 13.49 -6.91
CA GLU A 30 1.47 14.42 -7.61
C GLU A 30 0.60 15.18 -6.60
N PRO A 31 0.41 16.49 -6.77
CA PRO A 31 -0.51 17.26 -5.94
C PRO A 31 -1.96 16.83 -6.20
N ILE A 32 -2.73 16.61 -5.14
CA ILE A 32 -4.15 16.24 -5.22
C ILE A 32 -5.04 17.45 -4.83
N SER A 33 -6.14 17.63 -5.56
CA SER A 33 -7.15 18.64 -5.23
C SER A 33 -8.05 18.17 -4.07
N ASN A 34 -8.99 19.02 -3.61
CA ASN A 34 -9.91 18.76 -2.48
C ASN A 34 -10.86 17.54 -2.63
N ARG A 35 -10.68 16.67 -3.63
CA ARG A 35 -11.45 15.43 -3.85
C ARG A 35 -10.74 14.18 -3.31
N THR A 36 -10.02 14.30 -2.20
CA THR A 36 -9.10 13.26 -1.69
C THR A 36 -9.79 11.90 -1.44
N GLU A 37 -11.05 11.89 -1.01
CA GLU A 37 -11.76 10.65 -0.67
C GLU A 37 -12.04 9.74 -1.89
N ASP A 38 -12.54 10.31 -3.00
CA ASP A 38 -12.83 9.57 -4.24
C ASP A 38 -11.56 8.91 -4.81
N PHE A 39 -10.43 9.62 -4.73
CA PHE A 39 -9.13 9.09 -5.16
C PHE A 39 -8.62 7.99 -4.24
N ASN A 40 -8.85 8.09 -2.93
CA ASN A 40 -8.42 7.07 -1.97
C ASN A 40 -9.17 5.75 -2.17
N ASP A 41 -10.48 5.79 -2.44
CA ASP A 41 -11.26 4.58 -2.74
C ASP A 41 -10.73 3.89 -4.01
N SER A 42 -10.59 4.63 -5.11
CA SER A 42 -10.06 4.10 -6.37
C SER A 42 -8.60 3.60 -6.23
N PHE A 43 -7.79 4.27 -5.40
CA PHE A 43 -6.43 3.83 -5.07
C PHE A 43 -6.43 2.48 -4.35
N VAL A 44 -7.25 2.30 -3.32
CA VAL A 44 -7.35 1.02 -2.58
C VAL A 44 -7.77 -0.11 -3.52
N GLU A 45 -8.79 0.10 -4.35
CA GLU A 45 -9.24 -0.88 -5.35
C GLU A 45 -8.13 -1.25 -6.34
N SER A 46 -7.33 -0.26 -6.77
CA SER A 46 -6.21 -0.48 -7.69
C SER A 46 -5.11 -1.34 -7.05
N ILE A 47 -4.75 -1.07 -5.79
CA ILE A 47 -3.75 -1.87 -5.06
C ILE A 47 -4.22 -3.31 -4.86
N GLN A 48 -5.50 -3.51 -4.50
CA GLN A 48 -6.08 -4.85 -4.35
C GLN A 48 -6.07 -5.62 -5.68
N SER A 49 -6.45 -4.95 -6.76
CA SER A 49 -6.45 -5.52 -8.11
C SER A 49 -5.04 -5.90 -8.57
N GLU A 50 -4.04 -5.04 -8.31
CA GLU A 50 -2.64 -5.34 -8.61
C GLU A 50 -2.17 -6.59 -7.86
N PHE A 51 -2.44 -6.66 -6.55
CA PHE A 51 -2.04 -7.81 -5.74
C PHE A 51 -2.67 -9.11 -6.24
N ILE A 52 -3.97 -9.11 -6.52
CA ILE A 52 -4.68 -10.29 -7.07
C ILE A 52 -4.07 -10.73 -8.39
N SER A 53 -3.73 -9.77 -9.27
CA SER A 53 -3.14 -10.09 -10.58
C SER A 53 -1.77 -10.78 -10.47
N ARG A 54 -1.07 -10.57 -9.35
CA ARG A 54 0.26 -11.10 -9.05
C ARG A 54 0.25 -12.23 -8.02
N TYR A 55 -0.93 -12.65 -7.56
CA TYR A 55 -1.07 -13.60 -6.45
C TYR A 55 -0.28 -14.90 -6.67
N ASN A 56 -0.22 -15.40 -7.92
CA ASN A 56 0.51 -16.61 -8.26
C ASN A 56 2.04 -16.47 -8.08
N ASP A 57 2.59 -15.27 -8.23
CA ASP A 57 4.01 -14.98 -8.01
C ASP A 57 4.42 -15.21 -6.54
N PHE A 58 3.44 -15.11 -5.63
CA PHE A 58 3.60 -15.24 -4.19
C PHE A 58 3.08 -16.56 -3.63
N SER A 59 2.83 -17.57 -4.47
CA SER A 59 2.28 -18.88 -4.07
C SER A 59 3.10 -19.66 -3.04
N HIS A 60 4.36 -19.29 -2.82
CA HIS A 60 5.29 -19.89 -1.85
C HIS A 60 5.38 -19.12 -0.52
N ILE A 61 4.67 -18.00 -0.41
CA ILE A 61 4.59 -17.15 0.78
C ILE A 61 3.51 -17.70 1.70
N GLU A 62 3.82 -17.80 3.00
CA GLU A 62 2.90 -18.28 4.03
C GLU A 62 2.24 -17.12 4.79
N VAL A 63 2.88 -15.95 4.86
CA VAL A 63 2.37 -14.80 5.62
C VAL A 63 2.88 -13.46 5.09
N VAL A 64 2.01 -12.46 5.08
CA VAL A 64 2.42 -11.05 5.00
C VAL A 64 2.76 -10.56 6.41
N ASP A 65 4.03 -10.32 6.69
CA ASP A 65 4.49 -9.97 8.05
C ASP A 65 4.61 -8.45 8.28
N SER A 66 4.70 -7.69 7.19
CA SER A 66 4.97 -6.26 7.24
C SER A 66 4.34 -5.54 6.05
N ILE A 67 3.77 -4.37 6.34
CA ILE A 67 3.24 -3.45 5.32
C ILE A 67 3.81 -2.07 5.62
N PHE A 68 4.49 -1.49 4.64
CA PHE A 68 5.04 -0.14 4.70
C PHE A 68 4.28 0.77 3.75
N PHE A 69 3.76 1.88 4.27
CA PHE A 69 3.11 2.92 3.49
C PHE A 69 4.06 4.10 3.31
N GLY A 70 4.37 4.47 2.06
CA GLY A 70 5.27 5.58 1.77
C GLY A 70 4.93 6.28 0.45
N GLY A 71 5.82 7.13 -0.05
CA GLY A 71 5.64 7.87 -1.30
C GLY A 71 5.45 9.36 -1.06
N GLY A 72 4.36 9.93 -1.58
CA GLY A 72 3.95 11.30 -1.33
C GLY A 72 3.62 11.54 0.14
N THR A 73 2.34 11.65 0.47
CA THR A 73 1.86 11.85 1.85
C THR A 73 0.88 10.74 2.19
N ALA A 74 1.39 9.53 2.47
CA ALA A 74 0.58 8.35 2.75
C ALA A 74 -0.41 8.55 3.93
N SER A 75 -0.13 9.50 4.84
CA SER A 75 -1.05 9.91 5.91
C SER A 75 -2.31 10.63 5.44
N LEU A 76 -2.46 10.89 4.13
CA LEU A 76 -3.71 11.36 3.51
C LEU A 76 -4.73 10.22 3.28
N LEU A 77 -4.29 8.96 3.35
CA LEU A 77 -5.22 7.84 3.44
C LEU A 77 -5.97 7.92 4.77
N SER A 78 -7.29 7.77 4.72
CA SER A 78 -8.08 7.70 5.94
C SER A 78 -7.75 6.40 6.70
N THR A 79 -8.07 6.38 7.99
CA THR A 79 -7.94 5.15 8.79
C THR A 79 -8.75 4.00 8.18
N LYS A 80 -9.93 4.29 7.61
CA LYS A 80 -10.77 3.31 6.90
C LYS A 80 -10.02 2.67 5.73
N HIS A 81 -9.32 3.47 4.91
CA HIS A 81 -8.55 2.96 3.77
C HIS A 81 -7.37 2.09 4.20
N ILE A 82 -6.64 2.53 5.23
CA ILE A 82 -5.52 1.76 5.79
C ILE A 82 -6.02 0.43 6.37
N HIS A 83 -7.12 0.44 7.13
CA HIS A 83 -7.74 -0.77 7.66
C HIS A 83 -8.16 -1.74 6.54
N ASN A 84 -8.80 -1.24 5.49
CA ASN A 84 -9.22 -2.05 4.35
C ASN A 84 -8.01 -2.77 3.71
N LEU A 85 -6.91 -2.06 3.47
CA LEU A 85 -5.69 -2.68 2.91
C LEU A 85 -5.07 -3.72 3.86
N ILE A 86 -4.97 -3.41 5.16
CA ILE A 86 -4.42 -4.36 6.14
C ILE A 86 -5.28 -5.63 6.22
N ASP A 87 -6.59 -5.49 6.30
CA ASP A 87 -7.51 -6.63 6.40
C ASP A 87 -7.57 -7.43 5.10
N PHE A 88 -7.34 -6.79 3.95
CA PHE A 88 -7.20 -7.47 2.67
C PHE A 88 -5.95 -8.37 2.62
N PHE A 89 -4.77 -7.88 3.03
CA PHE A 89 -3.53 -8.67 2.99
C PHE A 89 -3.41 -9.72 4.11
N ARG A 90 -4.30 -9.70 5.10
CA ARG A 90 -4.39 -10.72 6.15
C ARG A 90 -5.10 -12.00 5.71
N GLN A 91 -5.86 -11.95 4.63
CA GLN A 91 -6.65 -13.06 4.08
C GLN A 91 -5.80 -13.92 3.16
#